data_AF-A0A924GX12-F1
#
_entry.id   AF-A0A924GX12-F1
#
_cell.length_a   1.000
_cell.length_b   1.000
_cell.length_c   1.000
_cell.angle_alpha   90.00
_cell.angle_beta   90.00
_cell.angle_gamma   90.00
#
_symmetry.space_group_name_H-M   'P 1'
#
loop_
_entity.id
_entity.type
_entity.pdbx_description
1 polymer ?
#
loop_
_entity_poly.entity_id
_entity_poly.type
_entity_poly.pdbx_seq_one_letter_code
_entity_poly.pdbx_strand_id
1 'polypeptide(L)'
;WDNVFYAGEWEHSGHLTYSYATHHRHTCIAARAGFGDLLIGAGALMCEANGFDPGKESHLREQMVELITITESFYACGVAASVYGKPDQHSKTFMPDPVFSNIGKLLLATKIYDMHRIAHYVSGGLIVTLPGPDEDHNPETGAKLSEVLRANPDVPYEQRIETARFIEDLTAGYQGGWYSVISLHGGGSPAAMKQEIYRNYPIGSKVELVERILERGVNGEGVPHDPDRAITKNRQPGKCCDTGCTTPGQPVMVDLPTVVATLPSHRLP
;
A
#
# COMPACT_ATOMS: atom_id res chain seq x y z
N TRP A 1 -11.38 -37.38 11.12
CA TRP A 1 -10.45 -36.43 11.77
C TRP A 1 -9.35 -35.95 10.83
N ASP A 2 -9.12 -36.63 9.70
CA ASP A 2 -8.00 -36.39 8.77
C ASP A 2 -7.91 -35.00 8.13
N ASN A 3 -8.98 -34.19 8.15
CA ASN A 3 -9.01 -32.82 7.64
C ASN A 3 -9.25 -31.76 8.73
N VAL A 4 -9.01 -32.12 10.00
CA VAL A 4 -9.17 -31.21 11.14
C VAL A 4 -7.79 -30.69 11.55
N PHE A 5 -7.57 -29.38 11.39
CA PHE A 5 -6.27 -28.73 11.66
C PHE A 5 -6.23 -27.93 12.97
N TYR A 6 -7.37 -27.80 13.66
CA TYR A 6 -7.52 -26.99 14.88
C TYR A 6 -8.77 -27.41 15.65
N ALA A 7 -8.66 -27.82 16.93
CA ALA A 7 -9.77 -28.44 17.66
C ALA A 7 -9.73 -28.23 19.19
N GLY A 8 -10.04 -27.01 19.63
CA GLY A 8 -10.25 -26.68 21.05
C GLY A 8 -9.14 -25.87 21.70
N GLU A 9 -7.98 -25.72 21.04
CA GLU A 9 -6.82 -24.97 21.53
C GLU A 9 -6.94 -23.46 21.32
N TRP A 10 -8.04 -22.86 21.78
CA TRP A 10 -8.45 -21.49 21.48
C TRP A 10 -7.39 -20.42 21.75
N GLU A 11 -6.43 -20.65 22.66
CA GLU A 11 -5.33 -19.73 22.97
C GLU A 11 -4.47 -19.36 21.74
N HIS A 12 -4.43 -20.22 20.72
CA HIS A 12 -3.63 -20.00 19.52
C HIS A 12 -4.36 -19.26 18.39
N SER A 13 -5.65 -18.93 18.56
CA SER A 13 -6.50 -18.41 17.48
C SER A 13 -6.03 -17.03 17.01
N GLY A 14 -5.48 -16.24 17.94
CA GLY A 14 -4.92 -14.93 17.65
C GLY A 14 -3.69 -15.01 16.74
N HIS A 15 -2.82 -15.99 16.96
CA HIS A 15 -1.64 -16.19 16.11
C HIS A 15 -2.03 -16.63 14.70
N LEU A 16 -2.98 -17.55 14.57
CA LEU A 16 -3.46 -18.01 13.27
C LEU A 16 -4.04 -16.86 12.42
N THR A 17 -4.90 -16.05 13.04
CA THR A 17 -5.52 -14.89 12.37
C THR A 17 -4.50 -13.80 12.05
N TYR A 18 -3.54 -13.53 12.95
CA TYR A 18 -2.43 -12.62 12.70
C TYR A 18 -1.59 -13.07 11.51
N SER A 19 -1.18 -14.34 11.47
CA SER A 19 -0.32 -14.88 10.41
C SER A 19 -1.04 -14.88 9.06
N TYR A 20 -2.32 -15.29 9.01
CA TYR A 20 -3.13 -15.20 7.80
C TYR A 20 -3.30 -13.75 7.34
N ALA A 21 -3.71 -12.86 8.23
CA ALA A 21 -3.99 -11.47 7.87
C ALA A 21 -2.72 -10.77 7.38
N THR A 22 -1.57 -11.03 7.97
CA THR A 22 -0.29 -10.45 7.53
C THR A 22 0.02 -10.83 6.09
N HIS A 23 -0.08 -12.12 5.73
CA HIS A 23 0.10 -12.58 4.34
C HIS A 23 -0.96 -12.01 3.41
N HIS A 24 -2.23 -12.05 3.80
CA HIS A 24 -3.29 -11.58 2.93
C HIS A 24 -3.17 -10.06 2.67
N ARG A 25 -2.85 -9.26 3.69
CA ARG A 25 -2.56 -7.83 3.56
C ARG A 25 -1.40 -7.58 2.59
N HIS A 26 -0.32 -8.36 2.72
CA HIS A 26 0.82 -8.32 1.79
C HIS A 26 0.40 -8.61 0.34
N THR A 27 -0.30 -9.72 0.09
CA THR A 27 -0.73 -10.10 -1.26
C THR A 27 -1.74 -9.11 -1.88
N CYS A 28 -2.64 -8.55 -1.06
CA CYS A 28 -3.61 -7.54 -1.50
C CYS A 28 -2.93 -6.30 -2.07
N ILE A 29 -1.78 -5.89 -1.51
CA ILE A 29 -1.02 -4.74 -2.00
C ILE A 29 -0.62 -4.95 -3.46
N ALA A 30 0.03 -6.08 -3.76
CA ALA A 30 0.51 -6.37 -5.12
C ALA A 30 -0.65 -6.51 -6.11
N ALA A 31 -1.70 -7.25 -5.74
CA ALA A 31 -2.87 -7.43 -6.60
C ALA A 31 -3.60 -6.11 -6.90
N ARG A 32 -3.55 -5.13 -5.99
CA ARG A 32 -4.13 -3.80 -6.21
C ARG A 32 -3.20 -2.79 -6.87
N ALA A 33 -1.90 -3.06 -6.90
CA ALA A 33 -0.97 -2.28 -7.71
C ALA A 33 -1.29 -2.50 -9.18
N GLY A 34 -1.46 -3.77 -9.58
CA GLY A 34 -1.91 -4.10 -10.93
C GLY A 34 -3.28 -3.50 -11.29
N PHE A 35 -4.21 -3.39 -10.33
CA PHE A 35 -5.45 -2.65 -10.56
C PHE A 35 -5.21 -1.15 -10.80
N GLY A 36 -4.30 -0.53 -10.04
CA GLY A 36 -3.85 0.84 -10.30
C GLY A 36 -3.25 1.01 -11.69
N ASP A 37 -2.43 0.08 -12.15
CA ASP A 37 -1.84 0.08 -13.50
C ASP A 37 -2.92 0.04 -14.59
N LEU A 38 -3.99 -0.76 -14.40
CA LEU A 38 -5.13 -0.77 -15.32
C LEU A 38 -5.82 0.59 -15.39
N LEU A 39 -6.02 1.26 -14.25
CA LEU A 39 -6.62 2.61 -14.21
C LEU A 39 -5.70 3.65 -14.86
N ILE A 40 -4.39 3.56 -14.65
CA ILE A 40 -3.40 4.46 -15.27
C ILE A 40 -3.41 4.29 -16.79
N GLY A 41 -3.30 3.04 -17.26
CA GLY A 41 -3.30 2.75 -18.70
C GLY A 41 -4.60 3.17 -19.37
N ALA A 42 -5.75 2.80 -18.78
CA ALA A 42 -7.05 3.17 -19.33
C ALA A 42 -7.29 4.68 -19.29
N GLY A 43 -6.87 5.37 -18.23
CA GLY A 43 -6.94 6.82 -18.13
C GLY A 43 -6.13 7.53 -19.21
N ALA A 44 -4.92 7.05 -19.49
CA ALA A 44 -4.09 7.57 -20.58
C ALA A 44 -4.73 7.35 -21.95
N LEU A 45 -5.26 6.14 -22.21
CA LEU A 45 -5.99 5.82 -23.44
C LEU A 45 -7.25 6.68 -23.61
N MET A 46 -8.00 6.95 -22.54
CA MET A 46 -9.14 7.85 -22.62
C MET A 46 -8.74 9.31 -22.87
N CYS A 47 -7.63 9.77 -22.29
CA CYS A 47 -7.10 11.11 -22.61
C CYS A 47 -6.82 11.21 -24.11
N GLU A 48 -6.06 10.26 -24.67
CA GLU A 48 -5.74 10.20 -26.09
C GLU A 48 -7.00 10.13 -26.97
N ALA A 49 -7.94 9.24 -26.63
CA ALA A 49 -9.18 9.06 -27.36
C ALA A 49 -10.09 10.30 -27.33
N ASN A 50 -10.05 11.07 -26.24
CA ASN A 50 -10.73 12.35 -26.08
C ASN A 50 -9.98 13.52 -26.76
N GLY A 51 -8.78 13.28 -27.32
CA GLY A 51 -7.96 14.29 -28.00
C GLY A 51 -7.09 15.13 -27.07
N PHE A 52 -6.90 14.68 -25.82
CA PHE A 52 -6.04 15.33 -24.85
C PHE A 52 -4.69 14.64 -24.74
N ASP A 53 -3.66 15.45 -24.51
CA ASP A 53 -2.30 14.99 -24.27
C ASP A 53 -1.92 15.37 -22.81
N PRO A 54 -1.77 14.40 -21.89
CA PRO A 54 -1.31 14.69 -20.52
C PRO A 54 0.06 15.38 -20.47
N GLY A 55 0.88 15.30 -21.52
CA GLY A 55 2.11 16.09 -21.65
C GLY A 55 1.86 17.59 -21.79
N LYS A 56 0.69 18.00 -22.29
CA LYS A 56 0.31 19.40 -22.52
C LYS A 56 -0.69 19.91 -21.49
N GLU A 57 -1.64 19.07 -21.10
CA GLU A 57 -2.71 19.42 -20.16
C GLU A 57 -2.28 19.15 -18.71
N SER A 58 -1.86 20.21 -18.00
CA SER A 58 -1.30 20.07 -16.64
C SER A 58 -2.28 19.43 -15.66
N HIS A 59 -3.57 19.78 -15.75
CA HIS A 59 -4.58 19.25 -14.85
C HIS A 59 -4.81 17.73 -15.01
N LEU A 60 -4.66 17.19 -16.23
CA LEU A 60 -4.69 15.73 -16.47
C LEU A 60 -3.40 15.09 -15.98
N ARG A 61 -2.25 15.71 -16.27
CA ARG A 61 -0.94 15.21 -15.80
C ARG A 61 -0.89 15.07 -14.29
N GLU A 62 -1.34 16.09 -13.57
CA GLU A 62 -1.33 16.11 -12.10
C GLU A 62 -2.18 14.98 -11.52
N GLN A 63 -3.35 14.70 -12.09
CA GLN A 63 -4.18 13.57 -11.66
C GLN A 63 -3.51 12.23 -11.97
N MET A 64 -2.92 12.08 -13.15
CA MET A 64 -2.16 10.87 -13.50
C MET A 64 -0.97 10.64 -12.56
N VAL A 65 -0.24 11.70 -12.21
CA VAL A 65 0.88 11.63 -11.24
C VAL A 65 0.38 11.24 -9.85
N GLU A 66 -0.77 11.76 -9.39
CA GLU A 66 -1.37 11.35 -8.11
C GLU A 66 -1.75 9.87 -8.12
N LEU A 67 -2.36 9.36 -9.20
CA LEU A 67 -2.72 7.95 -9.32
C LEU A 67 -1.49 7.03 -9.33
N ILE A 68 -0.44 7.40 -10.07
CA ILE A 68 0.86 6.70 -10.07
C ILE A 68 1.45 6.73 -8.66
N THR A 69 1.46 7.89 -8.00
CA THR A 69 2.01 8.05 -6.66
C THR A 69 1.31 7.15 -5.65
N ILE A 70 -0.03 7.13 -5.67
CA ILE A 70 -0.82 6.24 -4.80
C ILE A 70 -0.45 4.77 -5.06
N THR A 71 -0.46 4.37 -6.33
CA THR A 71 -0.24 2.97 -6.76
C THR A 71 1.15 2.48 -6.33
N GLU A 72 2.18 3.25 -6.68
CA GLU A 72 3.57 2.90 -6.36
C GLU A 72 3.87 3.01 -4.86
N SER A 73 3.22 3.92 -4.13
CA SER A 73 3.43 4.08 -2.68
C SER A 73 3.07 2.83 -1.89
N PHE A 74 1.89 2.25 -2.15
CA PHE A 74 1.53 1.01 -1.47
C PHE A 74 2.29 -0.17 -2.05
N TYR A 75 2.57 -0.22 -3.36
CA TYR A 75 3.36 -1.29 -3.98
C TYR A 75 4.76 -1.39 -3.36
N ALA A 76 5.44 -0.25 -3.16
CA ALA A 76 6.72 -0.17 -2.48
C ALA A 76 6.67 -0.76 -1.06
N CYS A 77 5.55 -0.58 -0.33
CA CYS A 77 5.36 -1.24 0.97
C CYS A 77 5.27 -2.77 0.84
N GLY A 78 4.65 -3.28 -0.23
CA GLY A 78 4.59 -4.72 -0.51
C GLY A 78 5.97 -5.31 -0.81
N VAL A 79 6.77 -4.60 -1.61
CA VAL A 79 8.17 -4.97 -1.89
C VAL A 79 8.99 -4.95 -0.60
N ALA A 80 8.91 -3.88 0.20
CA ALA A 80 9.58 -3.79 1.48
C ALA A 80 9.15 -4.92 2.44
N ALA A 81 7.86 -5.27 2.46
CA ALA A 81 7.36 -6.37 3.27
C ALA A 81 7.95 -7.72 2.86
N SER A 82 8.16 -7.95 1.56
CA SER A 82 8.85 -9.14 1.06
C SER A 82 10.34 -9.13 1.40
N VAL A 83 11.04 -8.02 1.16
CA VAL A 83 12.49 -7.89 1.37
C VAL A 83 12.86 -8.05 2.84
N TYR A 84 12.06 -7.49 3.74
CA TYR A 84 12.27 -7.59 5.19
C TYR A 84 11.57 -8.78 5.83
N GLY A 85 11.00 -9.68 5.03
CA GLY A 85 10.38 -10.91 5.52
C GLY A 85 11.39 -11.79 6.27
N LYS A 86 10.89 -12.53 7.28
CA LYS A 86 11.71 -13.41 8.12
C LYS A 86 11.11 -14.82 8.15
N PRO A 87 11.92 -15.88 8.21
CA PRO A 87 11.41 -17.23 8.42
C PRO A 87 10.73 -17.32 9.77
N ASP A 88 9.53 -17.90 9.81
CA ASP A 88 8.84 -18.25 11.04
C ASP A 88 9.71 -19.21 11.86
N GLN A 89 9.73 -19.02 13.19
CA GLN A 89 10.61 -19.75 14.07
C GLN A 89 10.31 -21.26 14.06
N HIS A 90 9.04 -21.64 13.92
CA HIS A 90 8.59 -23.03 14.06
C HIS A 90 8.41 -23.73 12.72
N SER A 91 7.64 -23.14 11.81
CA SER A 91 7.31 -23.71 10.51
C SER A 91 8.37 -23.49 9.43
N LYS A 92 9.28 -22.51 9.64
CA LYS A 92 10.29 -22.06 8.67
C LYS A 92 9.73 -21.43 7.39
N THR A 93 8.43 -21.31 7.24
CA THR A 93 7.78 -20.53 6.18
C THR A 93 8.13 -19.05 6.34
N PHE A 94 8.37 -18.34 5.25
CA PHE A 94 8.67 -16.92 5.30
C PHE A 94 7.42 -16.09 5.61
N MET A 95 7.50 -15.29 6.67
CA MET A 95 6.49 -14.29 7.04
C MET A 95 6.88 -12.94 6.43
N PRO A 96 5.97 -12.25 5.72
CA PRO A 96 6.23 -10.88 5.29
C PRO A 96 6.32 -9.94 6.49
N ASP A 97 7.06 -8.83 6.34
CA ASP A 97 7.18 -7.85 7.44
C ASP A 97 5.80 -7.29 7.82
N PRO A 98 5.40 -7.40 9.09
CA PRO A 98 4.05 -7.04 9.50
C PRO A 98 3.80 -5.53 9.47
N VAL A 99 4.82 -4.70 9.75
CA VAL A 99 4.64 -3.24 9.74
C VAL A 99 4.38 -2.77 8.32
N PHE A 100 5.21 -3.18 7.35
CA PHE A 100 5.03 -2.79 5.95
C PHE A 100 3.79 -3.40 5.30
N SER A 101 3.45 -4.64 5.64
CA SER A 101 2.20 -5.27 5.16
C SER A 101 0.97 -4.51 5.62
N ASN A 102 0.95 -4.06 6.88
CA ASN A 102 -0.16 -3.26 7.41
C ASN A 102 -0.19 -1.84 6.85
N ILE A 103 0.97 -1.17 6.72
CA ILE A 103 1.05 0.19 6.16
C ILE A 103 0.58 0.19 4.71
N GLY A 104 1.11 -0.70 3.86
CA GLY A 104 0.72 -0.77 2.45
C GLY A 104 -0.77 -1.06 2.28
N LYS A 105 -1.31 -2.02 3.04
CA LYS A 105 -2.75 -2.30 3.02
C LYS A 105 -3.58 -1.11 3.49
N LEU A 106 -3.12 -0.37 4.51
CA LEU A 106 -3.82 0.80 5.04
C LEU A 106 -3.84 1.93 4.02
N LEU A 107 -2.70 2.23 3.39
CA LEU A 107 -2.59 3.22 2.32
C LEU A 107 -3.59 2.90 1.20
N LEU A 108 -3.57 1.67 0.69
CA LEU A 108 -4.54 1.17 -0.28
C LEU A 108 -5.99 1.36 0.20
N ALA A 109 -6.31 0.92 1.41
CA ALA A 109 -7.68 0.98 1.94
C ALA A 109 -8.23 2.41 1.99
N THR A 110 -7.37 3.37 2.34
CA THR A 110 -7.76 4.78 2.45
C THR A 110 -7.74 5.54 1.13
N LYS A 111 -7.10 4.99 0.09
CA LYS A 111 -6.89 5.65 -1.20
C LYS A 111 -7.65 5.05 -2.37
N ILE A 112 -8.30 3.89 -2.20
CA ILE A 112 -9.04 3.25 -3.28
C ILE A 112 -10.08 4.17 -3.94
N TYR A 113 -10.83 4.96 -3.15
CA TYR A 113 -11.82 5.88 -3.68
C TYR A 113 -11.18 7.10 -4.37
N ASP A 114 -9.99 7.53 -3.92
CA ASP A 114 -9.22 8.55 -4.64
C ASP A 114 -8.77 8.02 -6.01
N MET A 115 -8.34 6.76 -6.10
CA MET A 115 -7.98 6.12 -7.37
C MET A 115 -9.15 6.10 -8.35
N HIS A 116 -10.35 5.71 -7.89
CA HIS A 116 -11.56 5.73 -8.72
C HIS A 116 -11.92 7.14 -9.16
N ARG A 117 -11.92 8.10 -8.22
CA ARG A 117 -12.20 9.53 -8.51
C ARG A 117 -11.26 10.07 -9.58
N ILE A 118 -9.97 9.74 -9.50
CA ILE A 118 -8.98 10.16 -10.50
C ILE A 118 -9.28 9.53 -11.85
N ALA A 119 -9.56 8.22 -11.90
CA ALA A 119 -9.91 7.53 -13.13
C ALA A 119 -11.14 8.18 -13.81
N HIS A 120 -12.18 8.51 -13.03
CA HIS A 120 -13.37 9.21 -13.52
C HIS A 120 -13.06 10.61 -14.04
N TYR A 121 -12.16 11.33 -13.37
CA TYR A 121 -11.77 12.67 -13.78
C TYR A 121 -11.09 12.67 -15.14
N VAL A 122 -10.15 11.74 -15.37
CA VAL A 122 -9.39 11.68 -16.63
C VAL A 122 -10.20 11.05 -17.78
N SER A 123 -11.19 10.21 -17.49
CA SER A 123 -12.01 9.56 -18.51
C SER A 123 -13.16 10.41 -19.04
N GLY A 124 -13.76 11.24 -18.18
CA GLY A 124 -14.98 11.98 -18.49
C GLY A 124 -16.24 11.12 -18.41
N GLY A 125 -17.41 11.72 -18.64
CA GLY A 125 -18.73 11.13 -18.37
C GLY A 125 -19.16 9.99 -19.30
N LEU A 126 -18.49 9.81 -20.45
CA LEU A 126 -18.86 8.77 -21.43
C LEU A 126 -18.87 7.37 -20.81
N ILE A 127 -18.03 7.12 -19.81
CA ILE A 127 -17.94 5.84 -19.10
C ILE A 127 -19.25 5.40 -18.42
N VAL A 128 -20.22 6.30 -18.21
CA VAL A 128 -21.55 5.95 -17.65
C VAL A 128 -22.71 6.38 -18.55
N THR A 129 -22.42 6.99 -19.69
CA THR A 129 -23.45 7.47 -20.64
C THR A 129 -23.31 6.87 -22.03
N LEU A 130 -22.38 5.93 -22.23
CA LEU A 130 -22.22 5.21 -23.49
C LEU A 130 -23.46 4.33 -23.73
N PRO A 131 -24.14 4.44 -24.89
CA PRO A 131 -25.32 3.63 -25.20
C PRO A 131 -25.02 2.13 -25.10
N GLY A 132 -25.94 1.38 -24.48
CA GLY A 132 -25.77 -0.05 -24.23
C GLY A 132 -25.66 -0.89 -25.52
N PRO A 133 -25.30 -2.17 -25.40
CA PRO A 133 -25.08 -3.06 -26.55
C PRO A 133 -26.26 -3.12 -27.52
N ASP A 134 -27.50 -3.03 -27.01
CA ASP A 134 -28.71 -3.05 -27.83
C ASP A 134 -28.81 -1.87 -28.81
N GLU A 135 -28.21 -0.73 -28.46
CA GLU A 135 -28.19 0.48 -29.29
C GLU A 135 -26.91 0.57 -30.12
N ASP A 136 -25.77 0.16 -29.55
CA ASP A 136 -24.47 0.16 -30.20
C ASP A 136 -24.37 -0.87 -31.35
N HIS A 137 -24.95 -2.06 -31.18
CA HIS A 137 -24.99 -3.11 -32.21
C HIS A 137 -26.21 -3.01 -33.13
N ASN A 138 -27.04 -1.97 -32.96
CA ASN A 138 -28.20 -1.76 -33.82
C ASN A 138 -27.74 -1.23 -35.18
N PRO A 139 -27.98 -1.96 -36.30
CA PRO A 139 -27.54 -1.52 -37.62
C PRO A 139 -28.18 -0.20 -38.07
N GLU A 140 -29.30 0.23 -37.47
CA GLU A 140 -29.97 1.50 -37.79
C GLU A 140 -29.33 2.73 -37.12
N THR A 141 -28.59 2.53 -36.01
CA THR A 141 -28.05 3.63 -35.18
C THR A 141 -26.54 3.56 -34.95
N GLY A 142 -25.90 2.39 -35.05
CA GLY A 142 -24.45 2.23 -34.85
C GLY A 142 -23.58 3.15 -35.74
N ALA A 143 -23.94 3.30 -37.02
CA ALA A 143 -23.25 4.24 -37.91
C ALA A 143 -23.30 5.70 -37.40
N LYS A 144 -24.45 6.14 -36.87
CA LYS A 144 -24.64 7.49 -36.32
C LYS A 144 -23.89 7.70 -35.02
N LEU A 145 -23.79 6.66 -34.19
CA LEU A 145 -23.03 6.73 -32.94
C LEU A 145 -21.53 6.92 -33.20
N SER A 146 -20.96 6.19 -34.16
CA SER A 146 -19.56 6.34 -34.53
C SER A 146 -19.20 7.75 -35.03
N GLU A 147 -20.15 8.45 -35.66
CA GLU A 147 -19.98 9.82 -36.15
C GLU A 147 -20.02 10.86 -35.02
N VAL A 148 -20.89 10.69 -34.02
CA VAL A 148 -21.11 11.70 -32.97
C VAL A 148 -20.34 11.42 -31.68
N LEU A 149 -19.92 10.17 -31.46
CA LEU A 149 -19.18 9.73 -30.27
C LEU A 149 -17.71 9.45 -30.57
N ARG A 150 -17.20 9.82 -31.74
CA ARG A 150 -15.75 9.98 -31.94
C ARG A 150 -15.30 11.35 -31.39
N ALA A 151 -14.07 11.43 -30.88
CA ALA A 151 -13.48 12.70 -30.45
C ALA A 151 -12.17 12.96 -31.21
N ASN A 152 -11.10 12.22 -30.90
CA ASN A 152 -9.85 12.34 -31.64
C ASN A 152 -9.96 11.69 -33.04
N PRO A 153 -9.71 12.40 -34.15
CA PRO A 153 -9.74 11.85 -35.51
C PRO A 153 -8.58 10.88 -35.82
N ASP A 154 -7.57 10.79 -34.96
CA ASP A 154 -6.47 9.83 -35.09
C ASP A 154 -6.75 8.52 -34.33
N VAL A 155 -7.76 8.50 -33.44
CA VAL A 155 -8.13 7.32 -32.66
C VAL A 155 -9.40 6.68 -33.26
N PRO A 156 -9.43 5.36 -33.50
CA PRO A 156 -10.63 4.65 -33.92
C PRO A 156 -11.77 4.77 -32.91
N TYR A 157 -13.01 4.87 -33.40
CA TYR A 157 -14.20 4.92 -32.55
C TYR A 157 -14.28 3.73 -31.58
N GLU A 158 -14.06 2.51 -32.11
CA GLU A 158 -14.08 1.26 -31.34
C GLU A 158 -13.13 1.29 -30.14
N GLN A 159 -11.91 1.81 -30.32
CA GLN A 159 -10.95 1.92 -29.23
C GLN A 159 -11.45 2.85 -28.11
N ARG A 160 -12.12 3.95 -28.47
CA ARG A 160 -12.66 4.90 -27.48
C ARG A 160 -13.77 4.26 -26.65
N ILE A 161 -14.71 3.57 -27.28
CA ILE A 161 -15.84 2.96 -26.58
C ILE A 161 -15.43 1.77 -25.72
N GLU A 162 -14.52 0.93 -26.22
CA GLU A 162 -13.99 -0.20 -25.46
C GLU A 162 -13.20 0.27 -24.23
N THR A 163 -12.40 1.34 -24.38
CA THR A 163 -11.70 1.94 -23.24
C THR A 163 -12.69 2.53 -22.24
N ALA A 164 -13.77 3.18 -22.70
CA ALA A 164 -14.81 3.72 -21.83
C ALA A 164 -15.54 2.62 -21.06
N ARG A 165 -15.92 1.52 -21.72
CA ARG A 165 -16.52 0.31 -21.11
C ARG A 165 -15.59 -0.33 -20.11
N PHE A 166 -14.30 -0.43 -20.43
CA PHE A 166 -13.32 -0.99 -19.53
C PHE A 166 -13.21 -0.20 -18.22
N ILE A 167 -13.18 1.13 -18.28
CA ILE A 167 -13.16 1.98 -17.07
C ILE A 167 -14.49 1.89 -16.31
N GLU A 168 -15.62 1.83 -17.01
CA GLU A 168 -16.94 1.60 -16.40
C GLU A 168 -16.92 0.33 -15.54
N ASP A 169 -16.49 -0.79 -16.11
CA ASP A 169 -16.42 -2.07 -15.40
C ASP A 169 -15.53 -1.97 -14.16
N LEU A 170 -14.36 -1.35 -14.28
CA LEU A 170 -13.41 -1.22 -13.18
C LEU A 170 -13.86 -0.29 -12.06
N THR A 171 -14.81 0.64 -12.30
CA THR A 171 -15.04 1.74 -11.36
C THR A 171 -16.50 2.06 -11.05
N ALA A 172 -17.44 1.70 -11.92
CA ALA A 172 -18.86 2.03 -11.84
C ALA A 172 -19.80 0.82 -11.97
N GLY A 173 -19.30 -0.31 -12.50
CA GLY A 173 -20.04 -1.57 -12.60
C GLY A 173 -20.00 -2.42 -11.32
N TYR A 174 -20.49 -3.67 -11.44
CA TYR A 174 -20.41 -4.67 -10.37
C TYR A 174 -18.97 -4.87 -9.90
N GLN A 175 -18.04 -5.00 -10.85
CA GLN A 175 -16.62 -5.16 -10.56
C GLN A 175 -16.09 -3.94 -9.81
N GLY A 176 -16.35 -2.71 -10.26
CA GLY A 176 -15.94 -1.49 -9.55
C GLY A 176 -16.48 -1.39 -8.11
N GLY A 177 -17.74 -1.75 -7.90
CA GLY A 177 -18.31 -1.87 -6.56
C GLY A 177 -17.54 -2.87 -5.69
N TRP A 178 -17.31 -4.07 -6.21
CA TRP A 178 -16.53 -5.11 -5.52
C TRP A 178 -15.08 -4.67 -5.25
N TYR A 179 -14.36 -4.18 -6.26
CA TYR A 179 -12.98 -3.68 -6.17
C TYR A 179 -12.83 -2.61 -5.10
N SER A 180 -13.81 -1.69 -4.97
CA SER A 180 -13.78 -0.66 -3.94
C SER A 180 -13.87 -1.24 -2.53
N VAL A 181 -14.89 -2.07 -2.25
CA VAL A 181 -15.19 -2.58 -0.91
C VAL A 181 -14.17 -3.62 -0.46
N ILE A 182 -13.75 -4.52 -1.34
CA ILE A 182 -12.72 -5.51 -0.99
C ILE A 182 -11.35 -4.85 -0.79
N SER A 183 -11.03 -3.77 -1.50
CA SER A 183 -9.80 -3.02 -1.24
C SER A 183 -9.88 -2.25 0.07
N LEU A 184 -11.07 -1.84 0.52
CA LEU A 184 -11.25 -1.22 1.84
C LEU A 184 -11.12 -2.25 2.98
N HIS A 185 -11.72 -3.43 2.83
CA HIS A 185 -11.92 -4.38 3.93
C HIS A 185 -11.14 -5.69 3.87
N GLY A 186 -10.57 -6.07 2.73
CA GLY A 186 -9.82 -7.32 2.56
C GLY A 186 -8.65 -7.40 3.54
N GLY A 187 -8.58 -8.47 4.34
CA GLY A 187 -7.56 -8.58 5.41
C GLY A 187 -7.84 -7.74 6.66
N GLY A 188 -9.04 -7.17 6.78
CA GLY A 188 -9.53 -6.41 7.93
C GLY A 188 -9.72 -4.92 7.62
N SER A 189 -10.70 -4.29 8.27
CA SER A 189 -10.98 -2.85 8.14
C SER A 189 -9.80 -1.99 8.60
N PRO A 190 -9.72 -0.70 8.18
CA PRO A 190 -8.61 0.20 8.53
C PRO A 190 -8.22 0.25 10.02
N ALA A 191 -9.18 0.10 10.94
CA ALA A 191 -8.91 0.06 12.37
C ALA A 191 -8.00 -1.13 12.77
N ALA A 192 -8.16 -2.29 12.16
CA ALA A 192 -7.34 -3.47 12.43
C ALA A 192 -5.87 -3.23 12.05
N MET A 193 -5.64 -2.65 10.86
CA MET A 193 -4.28 -2.30 10.43
C MET A 193 -3.65 -1.24 11.32
N LYS A 194 -4.40 -0.20 11.71
CA LYS A 194 -3.91 0.84 12.63
C LYS A 194 -3.47 0.25 13.97
N GLN A 195 -4.26 -0.67 14.53
CA GLN A 195 -3.92 -1.39 15.76
C GLN A 195 -2.64 -2.22 15.57
N GLU A 196 -2.53 -2.98 14.48
CA GLU A 196 -1.35 -3.81 14.22
C GLU A 196 -0.09 -3.00 13.93
N ILE A 197 -0.20 -1.84 13.26
CA ILE A 197 0.94 -0.92 13.09
C ILE A 197 1.41 -0.46 14.46
N TYR A 198 0.52 0.02 15.32
CA TYR A 198 0.91 0.52 16.63
C TYR A 198 1.50 -0.58 17.54
N ARG A 199 0.95 -1.81 17.48
CA ARG A 199 1.46 -2.97 18.22
C ARG A 199 2.84 -3.40 17.75
N ASN A 200 3.13 -3.35 16.45
CA ASN A 200 4.36 -3.94 15.90
C ASN A 200 5.42 -2.90 15.52
N TYR A 201 5.11 -1.60 15.53
CA TYR A 201 6.10 -0.55 15.28
C TYR A 201 6.96 -0.31 16.53
N PRO A 202 8.30 -0.30 16.42
CA PRO A 202 9.20 -0.25 17.57
C PRO A 202 9.34 1.17 18.16
N ILE A 203 8.27 1.67 18.77
CA ILE A 203 8.23 3.02 19.37
C ILE A 203 9.27 3.16 20.47
N GLY A 204 9.47 2.14 21.31
CA GLY A 204 10.45 2.16 22.40
C GLY A 204 11.87 2.37 21.90
N SER A 205 12.22 1.80 20.73
CA SER A 205 13.51 2.05 20.07
C SER A 205 13.66 3.50 19.60
N LYS A 206 12.56 4.18 19.25
CA LYS A 206 12.59 5.62 18.90
C LYS A 206 12.72 6.50 20.14
N VAL A 207 12.09 6.10 21.24
CA VAL A 207 12.24 6.77 22.54
C VAL A 207 13.69 6.72 23.01
N GLU A 208 14.29 5.52 23.01
CA GLU A 208 15.70 5.32 23.38
C GLU A 208 16.64 6.15 22.50
N LEU A 209 16.40 6.18 21.18
CA LEU A 209 17.18 7.00 20.25
C LEU A 209 17.16 8.48 20.64
N VAL A 210 16.00 9.02 20.98
CA VAL A 210 15.83 10.43 21.37
C VAL A 210 16.43 10.71 22.74
N GLU A 211 16.22 9.83 23.73
CA GLU A 211 16.78 9.97 25.08
C GLU A 211 18.30 10.05 25.04
N ARG A 212 18.95 9.18 24.25
CA ARG A 212 20.40 9.26 24.00
C ARG A 212 20.87 10.60 23.40
N ILE A 213 20.06 11.26 22.59
CA ILE A 213 20.38 12.57 22.01
C ILE A 213 20.24 13.66 23.07
N LEU A 214 19.17 13.61 23.87
CA LEU A 214 18.91 14.58 24.95
C LEU A 214 20.00 14.51 26.04
N GLU A 215 20.47 13.32 26.38
CA GLU A 215 21.58 13.10 27.32
C GLU A 215 22.89 13.77 26.89
N ARG A 216 23.12 13.95 25.57
CA ARG A 216 24.34 14.59 25.03
C ARG A 216 24.33 16.13 25.11
N GLY A 217 23.17 16.76 25.40
CA GLY A 217 22.98 18.22 25.26
C GLY A 217 22.68 18.98 26.55
N VAL A 218 22.48 18.31 27.70
CA VAL A 218 22.06 18.96 28.95
C VAL A 218 22.97 18.55 30.10
N ASN A 219 24.03 19.32 30.34
CA ASN A 219 24.87 19.36 31.56
C ASN A 219 25.41 18.04 32.14
N GLY A 220 25.34 16.90 31.43
CA GLY A 220 25.72 15.60 32.00
C GLY A 220 24.75 15.06 33.05
N GLU A 221 23.56 15.66 33.17
CA GLU A 221 22.49 15.29 34.13
C GLU A 221 21.18 14.91 33.39
N GLY A 222 21.30 14.28 32.23
CA GLY A 222 20.14 13.71 31.54
C GLY A 222 19.48 12.61 32.39
N VAL A 223 18.14 12.55 32.40
CA VAL A 223 17.41 11.42 33.00
C VAL A 223 17.80 10.16 32.23
N PRO A 224 18.41 9.14 32.87
CA PRO A 224 18.88 7.94 32.18
C PRO A 224 17.72 7.21 31.49
N HIS A 225 17.98 6.65 30.31
CA HIS A 225 17.05 5.72 29.67
C HIS A 225 16.59 4.61 30.63
N ASP A 226 15.29 4.54 30.89
CA ASP A 226 14.66 3.53 31.74
C ASP A 226 13.92 2.49 30.87
N PRO A 227 14.42 1.24 30.80
CA PRO A 227 13.82 0.18 29.99
C PRO A 227 12.50 -0.38 30.54
N ASP A 228 12.14 -0.09 31.79
CA ASP A 228 10.97 -0.64 32.45
C ASP A 228 9.70 0.22 32.26
N ARG A 229 9.86 1.46 31.79
CA ARG A 229 8.75 2.35 31.43
C ARG A 229 7.87 1.75 30.35
N ALA A 230 6.56 1.91 30.48
CA ALA A 230 5.59 1.38 29.51
C ALA A 230 5.89 1.79 28.05
N ILE A 231 6.37 3.03 27.83
CA ILE A 231 6.67 3.57 26.50
C ILE A 231 7.93 2.96 25.86
N THR A 232 8.83 2.35 26.65
CA THR A 232 10.10 1.79 26.16
C THR A 232 10.04 0.29 25.90
N LYS A 233 8.90 -0.38 26.15
CA LYS A 233 8.74 -1.84 26.05
C LYS A 233 8.67 -2.38 24.61
N ASN A 234 8.11 -1.62 23.66
CA ASN A 234 7.97 -2.08 22.28
C ASN A 234 9.22 -1.75 21.46
N ARG A 235 10.17 -2.70 21.37
CA ARG A 235 11.44 -2.52 20.64
C ARG A 235 11.59 -3.53 19.51
N GLN A 236 12.21 -3.09 18.43
CA GLN A 236 12.80 -3.93 17.40
C GLN A 236 14.24 -3.45 17.23
N PRO A 237 15.22 -4.17 17.80
CA PRO A 237 16.62 -3.92 17.54
C PRO A 237 16.88 -3.90 16.01
N GLY A 238 17.70 -2.97 15.52
CA GLY A 238 18.23 -3.03 14.14
C GLY A 238 17.46 -2.33 13.01
N LYS A 239 16.32 -1.66 13.26
CA LYS A 239 15.58 -0.96 12.17
C LYS A 239 15.94 0.51 11.95
N CYS A 240 16.91 1.06 12.68
CA CYS A 240 17.51 2.36 12.37
C CYS A 240 19.00 2.29 12.62
N CYS A 241 19.79 2.58 11.57
CA CYS A 241 21.19 2.92 11.71
C CYS A 241 21.30 4.22 12.51
N ASP A 242 21.82 4.15 13.73
CA ASP A 242 22.26 5.33 14.48
C ASP A 242 23.69 5.77 14.10
N THR A 243 24.33 5.02 13.20
CA THR A 243 25.75 5.09 12.88
C THR A 243 26.07 6.00 11.68
N GLY A 244 25.06 6.55 10.98
CA GLY A 244 25.25 7.36 9.77
C GLY A 244 25.38 6.55 8.47
N CYS A 245 25.67 7.21 7.34
CA CYS A 245 25.79 6.55 6.02
C CYS A 245 26.88 5.47 6.04
N THR A 246 26.54 4.23 5.69
CA THR A 246 27.49 3.11 5.57
C THR A 246 28.01 2.96 4.13
N THR A 247 29.19 2.34 4.00
CA THR A 247 29.82 2.03 2.71
C THR A 247 28.94 1.09 1.86
N PRO A 248 28.92 1.26 0.52
CA PRO A 248 28.16 0.38 -0.38
C PRO A 248 28.53 -1.10 -0.17
N GLY A 249 27.53 -1.97 0.00
CA GLY A 249 27.70 -3.41 0.17
C GLY A 249 27.53 -3.95 1.60
N GLN A 250 27.35 -3.09 2.60
CA GLN A 250 26.87 -3.49 3.94
C GLN A 250 25.34 -3.55 3.97
N PRO A 251 24.71 -4.56 4.62
CA PRO A 251 23.28 -4.53 4.90
C PRO A 251 22.97 -3.25 5.70
N VAL A 252 22.08 -2.41 5.19
CA VAL A 252 21.74 -1.10 5.80
C VAL A 252 20.99 -1.27 7.13
N MET A 253 20.60 -2.51 7.46
CA MET A 253 19.76 -2.88 8.59
C MET A 253 20.41 -4.07 9.30
N VAL A 254 21.41 -3.80 10.13
CA VAL A 254 22.02 -4.79 11.03
C VAL A 254 21.41 -4.61 12.42
N ASP A 255 21.19 -5.71 13.14
CA ASP A 255 20.69 -5.65 14.52
C ASP A 255 21.58 -4.74 15.37
N LEU A 256 20.98 -3.82 16.13
CA LEU A 256 21.73 -3.02 17.11
C LEU A 256 22.40 -3.99 18.08
N PRO A 257 23.70 -3.81 18.39
CA PRO A 257 24.37 -4.64 19.36
C PRO A 257 23.60 -4.58 20.68
N THR A 258 23.32 -5.75 21.24
CA THR A 258 22.71 -5.87 22.57
C THR A 258 23.59 -5.13 23.57
N VAL A 259 23.01 -4.17 24.28
CA VAL A 259 23.71 -3.51 25.39
C VAL A 259 23.86 -4.53 26.51
N VAL A 260 24.97 -5.27 26.50
CA VAL A 260 25.45 -5.97 27.69
C VAL A 260 25.88 -4.87 28.66
N ALA A 261 25.31 -4.86 29.85
CA ALA A 261 25.61 -3.90 30.90
C ALA A 261 27.07 -4.02 31.39
N THR A 262 28.00 -3.51 30.59
CA THR A 262 29.42 -3.43 30.93
C THR A 262 30.00 -2.16 30.32
N LEU A 263 29.59 -0.99 30.83
CA LEU A 263 30.46 0.18 30.78
C LEU A 263 31.24 0.21 32.09
N PRO A 264 32.58 0.10 32.08
CA PRO A 264 33.36 0.28 33.29
C PRO A 264 33.18 1.73 33.76
N SER A 265 32.78 1.89 35.02
CA SER A 265 32.74 3.19 35.67
C SER A 265 34.18 3.72 35.79
N HIS A 266 34.64 4.46 34.79
CA HIS A 266 35.81 5.31 34.96
C HIS A 266 35.41 6.52 35.80
N ARG A 267 35.38 6.33 37.13
CA ARG A 267 35.70 7.43 38.03
C ARG A 267 37.19 7.66 37.91
N LEU A 268 37.58 8.76 37.27
CA LEU A 268 38.92 9.30 37.40
C LEU A 268 39.06 9.95 38.79
N PRO A 269 40.27 9.92 39.39
CA PRO A 269 40.53 10.35 40.78
C PRO A 269 40.29 11.85 41.02
#